data_AF-A0A3M1K562-F1
#
_entry.id   AF-A0A3M1K562-F1
#
_cell.length_a   1.000
_cell.length_b   1.000
_cell.length_c   1.000
_cell.angle_alpha   90.00
_cell.angle_beta   90.00
_cell.angle_gamma   90.00
#
_symmetry.space_group_name_H-M   'P 1'
#
loop_
_entity.id
_entity.type
_entity.pdbx_description
1 polymer ?
#
loop_
_entity_poly.entity_id
_entity_poly.type
_entity_poly.pdbx_seq_one_letter_code
_entity_poly.pdbx_strand_id
1 'polypeptide(L)'
;MSMIARTVISVLFIAFLLAALPARATPAGDGEASSGTPSGDPSVLRLQVRSDVETNDRVIRLGDLVPGAPLEISGLVVADAPAPGASVVLSLADVQRALSRAGHSGYEVGDGRVTVRRAGRHVSRARLAQRLAALIGDRLEGAPVRVTLSGFRPFALPVDANGEVAADYRLSLLDIDETRGRFQARLAVPDGFGGSRMWTLTGRY
;
A
#
# COMPACT_ATOMS: atom_id res chain seq x y z
N MET A 1 -23.62 -25.24 32.21
CA MET A 1 -23.59 -26.62 31.71
C MET A 1 -23.80 -26.61 30.20
N SER A 2 -23.10 -27.51 29.51
CA SER A 2 -23.07 -27.78 28.07
C SER A 2 -22.12 -26.97 27.18
N MET A 3 -20.98 -27.62 26.92
CA MET A 3 -19.99 -27.41 25.87
C MET A 3 -20.53 -27.89 24.52
N ILE A 4 -20.18 -27.23 23.42
CA ILE A 4 -20.04 -27.89 22.11
C ILE A 4 -18.78 -27.34 21.42
N ALA A 5 -17.69 -28.10 21.54
CA ALA A 5 -16.47 -27.92 20.75
C ALA A 5 -16.69 -28.54 19.36
N ARG A 6 -16.37 -27.80 18.29
CA ARG A 6 -16.30 -28.34 16.93
C ARG A 6 -14.88 -28.20 16.40
N THR A 7 -14.16 -29.31 16.53
CA THR A 7 -12.92 -29.66 15.85
C THR A 7 -13.20 -29.79 14.35
N VAL A 8 -12.48 -29.06 13.50
CA VAL A 8 -12.46 -29.32 12.05
C VAL A 8 -11.03 -29.59 11.61
N ILE A 9 -10.92 -30.70 10.89
CA ILE A 9 -9.74 -31.48 10.55
C ILE A 9 -8.94 -30.80 9.44
N SER A 10 -7.64 -30.62 9.68
CA SER A 10 -6.66 -30.27 8.67
C SER A 10 -6.40 -31.46 7.75
N VAL A 11 -6.53 -31.28 6.44
CA VAL A 11 -6.01 -32.23 5.45
C VAL A 11 -4.98 -31.51 4.60
N LEU A 12 -3.73 -31.81 4.92
CA LEU A 12 -2.51 -31.37 4.25
C LEU A 12 -2.22 -32.35 3.10
N PHE A 13 -2.35 -31.90 1.86
CA PHE A 13 -1.94 -32.66 0.67
C PHE A 13 -0.66 -32.01 0.10
N ILE A 14 0.50 -32.57 0.43
CA ILE A 14 1.79 -32.18 -0.18
C ILE A 14 2.09 -33.19 -1.28
N ALA A 15 1.87 -32.78 -2.53
CA ALA A 15 2.36 -33.50 -3.71
C ALA A 15 3.78 -33.00 -4.02
N PHE A 16 4.77 -33.81 -3.67
CA PHE A 16 6.18 -33.58 -3.94
C PHE A 16 6.48 -34.00 -5.39
N LEU A 17 6.51 -33.05 -6.32
CA LEU A 17 6.88 -33.31 -7.72
C LEU A 17 8.38 -33.06 -7.92
N LEU A 18 9.13 -34.15 -7.99
CA LEU A 18 10.57 -34.19 -8.23
C LEU A 18 10.83 -33.96 -9.74
N ALA A 19 11.23 -32.75 -10.13
CA ALA A 19 11.61 -32.45 -11.51
C ALA A 19 13.13 -32.63 -11.70
N ALA A 20 13.49 -33.51 -12.63
CA ALA A 20 14.85 -33.82 -13.04
C ALA A 20 15.55 -32.61 -13.69
N LEU A 21 16.77 -32.30 -13.23
CA LEU A 21 17.65 -31.28 -13.80
C LEU A 21 18.47 -31.86 -14.97
N PRO A 22 18.49 -31.24 -16.16
CA PRO A 22 19.42 -31.60 -17.22
C PRO A 22 20.83 -31.04 -16.96
N ALA A 23 21.83 -31.92 -17.07
CA ALA A 23 23.25 -31.58 -17.00
C ALA A 23 23.64 -30.66 -18.18
N ARG A 24 24.15 -29.48 -17.89
CA ARG A 24 24.79 -28.60 -18.89
C ARG A 24 26.28 -28.90 -18.95
N ALA A 25 26.75 -29.33 -20.12
CA ALA A 25 28.16 -29.48 -20.45
C ALA A 25 28.85 -28.12 -20.51
N THR A 26 30.02 -28.02 -19.90
CA THR A 26 30.89 -26.85 -19.86
C THR A 26 31.87 -26.92 -21.04
N PRO A 27 31.89 -25.97 -21.99
CA PRO A 27 32.99 -25.86 -22.93
C PRO A 27 34.18 -25.19 -22.24
N ALA A 28 35.31 -25.90 -22.21
CA ALA A 28 36.61 -25.34 -21.89
C ALA A 28 37.08 -24.49 -23.08
N GLY A 29 37.16 -23.18 -22.88
CA GLY A 29 37.76 -22.23 -23.82
C GLY A 29 38.94 -21.56 -23.16
N ASP A 30 40.14 -22.00 -23.52
CA ASP A 30 41.39 -21.28 -23.29
C ASP A 30 41.42 -20.03 -24.19
N GLY A 31 41.66 -18.85 -23.60
CA GLY A 31 41.63 -17.60 -24.35
C GLY A 31 42.24 -16.41 -23.61
N GLU A 32 43.55 -16.27 -23.77
CA GLU A 32 44.35 -15.04 -23.81
C GLU A 32 44.15 -13.95 -22.74
N ALA A 33 45.14 -13.87 -21.84
CA ALA A 33 45.34 -12.77 -20.91
C ALA A 33 45.72 -11.47 -21.65
N SER A 34 44.72 -10.67 -22.00
CA SER A 34 44.90 -9.28 -22.42
C SER A 34 45.18 -8.41 -21.19
N SER A 35 46.44 -8.05 -21.00
CA SER A 35 46.91 -7.15 -19.94
C SER A 35 46.76 -5.69 -20.38
N GLY A 36 45.54 -5.27 -20.67
CA GLY A 36 45.21 -3.85 -20.85
C GLY A 36 44.79 -3.29 -19.51
N THR A 37 45.62 -2.46 -18.86
CA THR A 37 45.22 -1.69 -17.68
C THR A 37 44.07 -0.76 -18.09
N PRO A 38 42.81 -1.02 -17.67
CA PRO A 38 41.75 -0.08 -17.96
C PRO A 38 42.00 1.15 -17.09
N SER A 39 42.27 2.29 -17.73
CA SER A 39 42.02 3.60 -17.10
C SER A 39 40.52 3.72 -16.90
N GLY A 40 40.02 3.04 -15.86
CA GLY A 40 38.63 3.06 -15.46
C GLY A 40 38.37 4.37 -14.76
N ASP A 41 37.86 5.35 -15.51
CA ASP A 41 37.02 6.36 -14.88
C ASP A 41 35.99 5.61 -14.02
N PRO A 42 35.82 5.98 -12.74
CA PRO A 42 34.87 5.33 -11.87
C PRO A 42 33.51 5.42 -12.58
N SER A 43 33.04 4.29 -13.08
CA SER A 43 31.86 4.24 -13.93
C SER A 43 30.69 4.66 -13.07
N VAL A 44 30.24 5.90 -13.24
CA VAL A 44 29.09 6.45 -12.52
C VAL A 44 27.90 5.59 -12.91
N LEU A 45 27.40 4.80 -11.96
CA LEU A 45 26.25 3.93 -12.21
C LEU A 45 25.01 4.80 -12.31
N ARG A 46 24.50 4.95 -13.54
CA ARG A 46 23.25 5.69 -13.79
C ARG A 46 22.05 4.81 -13.48
N LEU A 47 21.23 5.25 -12.52
CA LEU A 47 20.01 4.56 -12.15
C LEU A 47 18.85 5.02 -13.05
N GLN A 48 18.20 4.07 -13.72
CA GLN A 48 17.01 4.34 -14.51
C GLN A 48 15.77 4.26 -13.63
N VAL A 49 15.07 5.39 -13.47
CA VAL A 49 13.88 5.48 -12.63
C VAL A 49 12.62 5.30 -13.47
N ARG A 50 11.62 4.58 -12.93
CA ARG A 50 10.29 4.46 -13.54
C ARG A 50 9.57 5.80 -13.52
N SER A 51 8.71 6.05 -14.52
CA SER A 51 7.88 7.26 -14.57
C SER A 51 6.59 7.14 -13.75
N ASP A 52 6.05 5.93 -13.62
CA ASP A 52 4.86 5.62 -12.83
C ASP A 52 5.11 4.34 -12.01
N VAL A 53 4.75 4.38 -10.72
CA VAL A 53 4.92 3.29 -9.78
C VAL A 53 3.67 3.17 -8.93
N GLU A 54 3.13 1.97 -8.84
CA GLU A 54 2.09 1.62 -7.88
C GLU A 54 2.71 0.90 -6.68
N THR A 55 2.41 1.36 -5.47
CA THR A 55 2.88 0.74 -4.22
C THR A 55 1.71 0.47 -3.29
N ASN A 56 1.80 -0.61 -2.51
CA ASN A 56 0.89 -0.91 -1.41
C ASN A 56 1.52 -0.64 -0.04
N ASP A 57 2.82 -0.34 -0.02
CA ASP A 57 3.62 -0.16 1.19
C ASP A 57 3.48 1.24 1.81
N ARG A 58 3.98 1.37 3.04
CA ARG A 58 3.90 2.62 3.83
C ARG A 58 4.89 3.65 3.38
N VAL A 59 6.00 3.16 2.85
CA VAL A 59 7.16 3.93 2.48
C VAL A 59 7.50 3.56 1.06
N ILE A 60 7.95 4.54 0.30
CA ILE A 60 8.42 4.37 -1.05
C ILE A 60 9.90 4.00 -0.94
N ARG A 61 10.26 2.80 -1.39
CA ARG A 61 11.66 2.34 -1.37
C ARG A 61 12.31 2.58 -2.72
N LEU A 62 13.63 2.67 -2.72
CA LEU A 62 14.38 2.88 -3.96
C LEU A 62 14.19 1.71 -4.95
N GLY A 63 14.09 0.48 -4.45
CA GLY A 63 13.83 -0.70 -5.29
C GLY A 63 12.48 -0.65 -6.01
N ASP A 64 11.49 0.08 -5.48
CA ASP A 64 10.19 0.26 -6.13
C ASP A 64 10.30 1.24 -7.32
N LEU A 65 11.20 2.21 -7.18
CA LEU A 65 11.41 3.29 -8.16
C LEU A 65 12.38 2.88 -9.28
N VAL A 66 13.40 2.08 -8.94
CA VAL A 66 14.53 1.74 -9.80
C VAL A 66 14.59 0.22 -10.00
N PRO A 67 14.11 -0.32 -11.13
CA PRO A 67 14.18 -1.75 -11.41
C PRO A 67 15.65 -2.18 -11.50
N GLY A 68 16.00 -3.23 -10.77
CA GLY A 68 17.39 -3.73 -10.74
C GLY A 68 18.33 -2.89 -9.88
N ALA A 69 17.82 -2.03 -8.99
CA ALA A 69 18.65 -1.39 -7.97
C ALA A 69 19.48 -2.44 -7.21
N PRO A 70 20.78 -2.19 -6.96
CA PRO A 70 21.61 -3.06 -6.13
C PRO A 70 20.94 -3.38 -4.80
N LEU A 71 21.08 -4.61 -4.33
CA LEU A 71 20.46 -5.10 -3.08
C LEU A 71 20.81 -4.22 -1.87
N GLU A 72 22.00 -3.62 -1.88
CA GLU A 72 22.48 -2.72 -0.83
C GLU A 72 21.63 -1.45 -0.68
N ILE A 73 21.09 -0.94 -1.78
CA ILE A 73 20.33 0.33 -1.80
C ILE A 73 18.84 0.13 -2.08
N SER A 74 18.41 -1.04 -2.55
CA SER A 74 17.01 -1.31 -2.90
C SER A 74 16.04 -1.12 -1.72
N GLY A 75 16.50 -1.41 -0.50
CA GLY A 75 15.72 -1.24 0.73
C GLY A 75 15.63 0.21 1.24
N LEU A 76 16.37 1.15 0.65
CA LEU A 76 16.46 2.55 1.10
C LEU A 76 15.11 3.24 1.01
N VAL A 77 14.69 3.88 2.10
CA VAL A 77 13.45 4.67 2.15
C VAL A 77 13.68 6.04 1.51
N VAL A 78 12.91 6.34 0.47
CA VAL A 78 12.96 7.61 -0.24
C VAL A 78 12.00 8.63 0.37
N ALA A 79 10.75 8.23 0.58
CA ALA A 79 9.68 9.07 1.12
C ALA A 79 8.57 8.22 1.76
N ASP A 80 7.64 8.86 2.47
CA ASP A 80 6.39 8.23 2.86
C ASP A 80 5.47 8.03 1.65
N ALA A 81 4.77 6.91 1.61
CA ALA A 81 3.77 6.63 0.57
C ALA A 81 2.54 7.53 0.77
N PRO A 82 1.83 7.89 -0.32
CA PRO A 82 0.61 8.67 -0.22
C PRO A 82 -0.50 7.89 0.52
N ALA A 83 -1.58 8.59 0.88
CA ALA A 83 -2.77 7.91 1.40
C ALA A 83 -3.33 6.90 0.36
N PRO A 84 -4.06 5.84 0.78
CA PRO A 84 -4.70 4.94 -0.17
C PRO A 84 -5.57 5.70 -1.18
N GLY A 85 -5.48 5.34 -2.46
CA GLY A 85 -6.17 6.00 -3.57
C GLY A 85 -5.62 7.38 -3.95
N ALA A 86 -4.54 7.84 -3.32
CA ALA A 86 -3.87 9.09 -3.65
C ALA A 86 -2.56 8.84 -4.43
N SER A 87 -2.01 9.93 -4.98
CA SER A 87 -0.72 9.92 -5.66
C SER A 87 0.18 11.04 -5.15
N VAL A 88 1.49 10.84 -5.28
CA VAL A 88 2.52 11.84 -5.01
C VAL A 88 3.50 11.84 -6.18
N VAL A 89 4.01 13.01 -6.54
CA VAL A 89 5.04 13.14 -7.57
C VAL A 89 6.37 13.40 -6.87
N LEU A 90 7.32 12.50 -7.07
CA LEU A 90 8.69 12.64 -6.56
C LEU A 90 9.58 13.20 -7.67
N SER A 91 10.39 14.21 -7.34
CA SER A 91 11.45 14.66 -8.23
C SER A 91 12.66 13.73 -8.10
N LEU A 92 13.47 13.61 -9.15
CA LEU A 92 14.72 12.84 -9.05
C LEU A 92 15.73 13.47 -8.09
N ALA A 93 15.62 14.78 -7.84
CA ALA A 93 16.34 15.45 -6.77
C ALA A 93 15.96 14.92 -5.37
N ASP A 94 14.71 14.48 -5.15
CA ASP A 94 14.30 13.86 -3.89
C ASP A 94 14.93 12.47 -3.72
N VAL A 95 15.03 11.70 -4.81
CA VAL A 95 15.70 10.40 -4.85
C VAL A 95 17.20 10.56 -4.61
N GLN A 96 17.85 11.49 -5.30
CA GLN A 96 19.27 11.81 -5.09
C GLN A 96 19.53 12.26 -3.65
N ARG A 97 18.65 13.09 -3.08
CA ARG A 97 18.75 13.52 -1.67
C ARG A 97 18.61 12.35 -0.70
N ALA A 98 17.75 11.37 -0.99
CA ALA A 98 17.64 10.16 -0.19
C ALA A 98 18.94 9.32 -0.24
N LEU A 99 19.50 9.12 -1.44
CA LEU A 99 20.77 8.41 -1.66
C LEU A 99 21.94 9.10 -0.94
N SER A 100 22.10 10.41 -1.11
CA SER A 100 23.17 11.17 -0.46
C SER A 100 23.07 11.14 1.06
N ARG A 101 21.85 11.22 1.64
CA ARG A 101 21.65 11.08 3.09
C ARG A 101 22.05 9.71 3.62
N ALA A 102 21.98 8.68 2.79
CA ALA A 102 22.38 7.32 3.13
C ALA A 102 23.86 7.02 2.80
N GLY A 103 24.64 8.01 2.36
CA GLY A 103 26.07 7.83 2.02
C GLY A 103 26.32 7.26 0.63
N HIS A 104 25.31 7.21 -0.24
CA HIS A 104 25.39 6.64 -1.59
C HIS A 104 25.52 7.73 -2.66
N SER A 105 26.53 8.61 -2.53
CA SER A 105 26.75 9.73 -3.47
C SER A 105 27.36 9.34 -4.81
N GLY A 106 27.81 8.08 -4.97
CA GLY A 106 28.38 7.57 -6.22
C GLY A 106 27.35 7.17 -7.28
N TYR A 107 26.05 7.23 -6.95
CA TYR A 107 24.97 6.97 -7.90
C TYR A 107 24.45 8.27 -8.47
N GLU A 108 24.27 8.29 -9.79
CA GLU A 108 23.63 9.38 -10.50
C GLU A 108 22.22 8.96 -10.89
N VAL A 109 21.24 9.73 -10.42
CA VAL A 109 19.87 9.63 -10.89
C VAL A 109 19.71 10.69 -11.98
N GLY A 110 19.18 10.30 -13.15
CA GLY A 110 19.00 11.23 -14.28
C GLY A 110 18.00 12.36 -14.00
N ASP A 111 17.46 12.96 -15.06
CA ASP A 111 16.43 14.02 -14.96
C ASP A 111 15.00 13.48 -15.15
N GLY A 112 14.02 14.07 -14.44
CA GLY A 112 12.63 13.66 -14.55
C GLY A 112 11.82 13.69 -13.25
N ARG A 113 10.67 13.01 -13.30
CA ARG A 113 9.71 12.90 -12.19
C ARG A 113 9.10 11.51 -12.18
N VAL A 114 8.76 11.03 -10.99
CA VAL A 114 8.08 9.75 -10.78
C VAL A 114 6.73 10.00 -10.14
N THR A 115 5.67 9.51 -10.74
CA THR A 115 4.35 9.50 -10.10
C THR A 115 4.22 8.20 -9.32
N VAL A 116 4.10 8.30 -8.00
CA VAL A 116 3.86 7.16 -7.15
C VAL A 116 2.41 7.17 -6.71
N ARG A 117 1.69 6.09 -7.01
CA ARG A 117 0.28 5.91 -6.69
C ARG A 117 0.16 4.82 -5.63
N ARG A 118 -0.78 5.00 -4.71
CA ARG A 118 -1.12 3.95 -3.76
C ARG A 118 -2.49 3.40 -4.09
N ALA A 119 -2.57 2.08 -4.28
CA ALA A 119 -3.83 1.42 -4.55
C ALA A 119 -4.83 1.69 -3.42
N GLY A 120 -6.11 1.82 -3.77
CA GLY A 120 -7.15 1.96 -2.78
C GLY A 120 -8.54 1.79 -3.36
N ARG A 121 -9.45 1.26 -2.55
CA ARG A 121 -10.86 1.09 -2.92
C ARG A 121 -11.67 2.26 -2.38
N HIS A 122 -12.21 3.08 -3.26
CA HIS A 122 -13.02 4.23 -2.87
C HIS A 122 -14.31 3.80 -2.14
N VAL A 123 -14.60 4.47 -1.03
CA VAL A 123 -15.87 4.31 -0.32
C VAL A 123 -16.82 5.39 -0.80
N SER A 124 -17.91 4.98 -1.46
CA SER A 124 -18.92 5.91 -1.94
C SER A 124 -19.74 6.48 -0.78
N ARG A 125 -20.20 7.72 -0.95
CA ARG A 125 -21.11 8.38 0.01
C ARG A 125 -22.38 7.55 0.25
N ALA A 126 -22.93 6.96 -0.81
CA ALA A 126 -24.14 6.15 -0.76
C ALA A 126 -23.94 4.88 0.09
N ARG A 127 -22.84 4.15 -0.12
CA ARG A 127 -22.50 2.96 0.68
C ARG A 127 -22.37 3.29 2.16
N LEU A 128 -21.70 4.42 2.46
CA LEU A 128 -21.54 4.86 3.84
C LEU A 128 -22.87 5.31 4.47
N ALA A 129 -23.68 6.06 3.73
CA ALA A 129 -25.01 6.48 4.20
C ALA A 129 -25.93 5.28 4.46
N GLN A 130 -25.89 4.26 3.59
CA GLN A 130 -26.65 3.02 3.78
C GLN A 130 -26.23 2.28 5.05
N ARG A 131 -24.91 2.16 5.30
CA ARG A 131 -24.41 1.52 6.53
C ARG A 131 -24.79 2.30 7.79
N LEU A 132 -24.72 3.63 7.75
CA LEU A 132 -25.14 4.48 8.87
C LEU A 132 -26.66 4.42 9.08
N ALA A 133 -27.45 4.37 8.02
CA ALA A 133 -28.91 4.25 8.11
C ALA A 133 -29.32 2.94 8.79
N ALA A 134 -28.68 1.82 8.45
CA ALA A 134 -28.91 0.54 9.14
C ALA A 134 -28.58 0.64 10.63
N LEU A 135 -27.40 1.19 10.98
CA LEU A 135 -26.97 1.31 12.38
C LEU A 135 -27.83 2.27 13.22
N ILE A 136 -28.34 3.35 12.62
CA ILE A 136 -29.27 4.26 13.28
C ILE A 136 -30.65 3.60 13.41
N GLY A 137 -31.14 2.94 12.35
CA GLY A 137 -32.39 2.19 12.39
C GLY A 137 -32.40 1.11 13.46
N ASP A 138 -31.32 0.35 13.61
CA ASP A 138 -31.17 -0.66 14.66
C ASP A 138 -31.26 -0.06 16.08
N ARG A 139 -30.80 1.19 16.27
CA ARG A 139 -30.95 1.91 17.55
C ARG A 139 -32.35 2.48 17.76
N LEU A 140 -33.08 2.75 16.69
CA LEU A 140 -34.45 3.26 16.70
C LEU A 140 -35.46 2.12 16.46
N GLU A 141 -35.19 0.95 17.03
CA GLU A 141 -36.09 -0.21 17.02
C GLU A 141 -36.50 -0.69 15.61
N GLY A 142 -35.60 -0.55 14.63
CA GLY A 142 -35.80 -1.00 13.25
C GLY A 142 -36.54 0.00 12.36
N ALA A 143 -36.70 1.26 12.80
CA ALA A 143 -37.33 2.28 11.98
C ALA A 143 -36.59 2.47 10.64
N PRO A 144 -37.31 2.66 9.51
CA PRO A 144 -36.68 2.98 8.24
C PRO A 144 -36.12 4.40 8.27
N VAL A 145 -34.80 4.52 8.25
CA VAL A 145 -34.09 5.79 8.39
C VAL A 145 -33.44 6.21 7.08
N ARG A 146 -33.47 7.51 6.76
CA ARG A 146 -32.77 8.06 5.57
C ARG A 146 -31.66 9.02 5.99
N VAL A 147 -30.43 8.55 5.89
CA VAL A 147 -29.26 9.34 6.26
C VAL A 147 -28.84 10.33 5.17
N THR A 148 -28.70 11.59 5.55
CA THR A 148 -28.04 12.64 4.76
C THR A 148 -26.75 13.07 5.46
N LEU A 149 -25.60 12.75 4.85
CA LEU A 149 -24.28 13.09 5.39
C LEU A 149 -23.93 14.56 5.13
N SER A 150 -23.45 15.28 6.15
CA SER A 150 -22.88 16.62 6.06
C SER A 150 -21.36 16.55 6.29
N GLY A 151 -20.59 17.23 5.44
CA GLY A 151 -19.12 17.23 5.56
C GLY A 151 -18.42 15.94 5.12
N PHE A 152 -19.12 15.05 4.39
CA PHE A 152 -18.50 13.86 3.81
C PHE A 152 -17.36 14.25 2.87
N ARG A 153 -16.18 13.68 3.10
CA ARG A 153 -15.05 13.72 2.18
C ARG A 153 -14.85 12.32 1.58
N PRO A 154 -14.65 12.18 0.27
CA PRO A 154 -14.28 10.91 -0.32
C PRO A 154 -12.98 10.37 0.29
N PHE A 155 -12.92 9.06 0.50
CA PHE A 155 -11.72 8.35 0.92
C PHE A 155 -11.62 7.01 0.25
N ALA A 156 -10.42 6.45 0.25
CA ALA A 156 -10.19 5.08 -0.18
C ALA A 156 -9.64 4.25 0.99
N LEU A 157 -10.01 2.99 0.98
CA LEU A 157 -9.49 1.98 1.89
C LEU A 157 -8.24 1.35 1.26
N PRO A 158 -7.25 0.95 2.07
CA PRO A 158 -6.11 0.19 1.59
C PRO A 158 -6.58 -1.14 0.97
N VAL A 159 -5.92 -1.54 -0.12
CA VAL A 159 -6.13 -2.85 -0.75
C VAL A 159 -4.85 -3.68 -0.69
N ASP A 160 -5.01 -5.00 -0.72
CA ASP A 160 -3.90 -5.93 -0.83
C ASP A 160 -3.43 -6.10 -2.28
N ALA A 161 -2.45 -6.98 -2.50
CA ALA A 161 -1.92 -7.28 -3.84
C ALA A 161 -2.95 -7.88 -4.81
N ASN A 162 -4.06 -8.44 -4.30
CA ASN A 162 -5.16 -8.96 -5.10
C ASN A 162 -6.24 -7.89 -5.37
N GLY A 163 -6.04 -6.67 -4.88
CA GLY A 163 -7.01 -5.59 -4.99
C GLY A 163 -8.18 -5.71 -4.01
N GLU A 164 -8.10 -6.62 -3.03
CA GLU A 164 -9.11 -6.77 -2.00
C GLU A 164 -8.88 -5.84 -0.82
N VAL A 165 -9.96 -5.41 -0.16
CA VAL A 165 -9.86 -4.46 0.96
C VAL A 165 -9.17 -5.15 2.14
N ALA A 166 -7.95 -4.72 2.44
CA ALA A 166 -7.13 -5.32 3.49
C ALA A 166 -7.75 -5.10 4.89
N ALA A 167 -8.43 -3.97 5.09
CA ALA A 167 -9.16 -3.66 6.31
C ALA A 167 -10.34 -2.72 6.02
N ASP A 168 -11.52 -3.03 6.57
CA ASP A 168 -12.68 -2.17 6.47
C ASP A 168 -12.65 -1.05 7.53
N TYR A 169 -13.36 0.04 7.26
CA TYR A 169 -13.54 1.11 8.26
C TYR A 169 -14.45 0.64 9.39
N ARG A 170 -14.24 1.21 10.58
CA ARG A 170 -15.04 0.92 11.78
C ARG A 170 -15.73 2.18 12.28
N LEU A 171 -16.98 2.04 12.68
CA LEU A 171 -17.70 3.09 13.39
C LEU A 171 -17.34 3.00 14.88
N SER A 172 -16.65 4.01 15.39
CA SER A 172 -16.12 4.04 16.76
C SER A 172 -17.08 4.72 17.74
N LEU A 173 -17.82 5.72 17.27
CA LEU A 173 -18.82 6.44 18.05
C LEU A 173 -19.99 6.80 17.13
N LEU A 174 -21.20 6.70 17.67
CA LEU A 174 -22.41 7.22 17.06
C LEU A 174 -23.26 7.86 18.16
N ASP A 175 -23.40 9.18 18.06
CA ASP A 175 -24.23 10.00 18.92
C ASP A 175 -25.44 10.51 18.12
N ILE A 176 -26.62 10.43 18.72
CA ILE A 176 -27.91 10.60 18.05
C ILE A 176 -28.74 11.59 18.88
N ASP A 177 -29.10 12.72 18.26
CA ASP A 177 -30.04 13.71 18.77
C ASP A 177 -31.40 13.46 18.08
N GLU A 178 -32.24 12.67 18.74
CA GLU A 178 -33.59 12.30 18.26
C GLU A 178 -34.52 13.51 18.12
N THR A 179 -34.41 14.47 19.04
CA THR A 179 -35.25 15.68 19.01
C THR A 179 -34.99 16.51 17.76
N ARG A 180 -33.74 16.55 17.27
CA ARG A 180 -33.37 17.34 16.08
C ARG A 180 -33.23 16.51 14.80
N GLY A 181 -33.34 15.18 14.88
CA GLY A 181 -33.06 14.27 13.77
C GLY A 181 -31.64 14.46 13.26
N ARG A 182 -30.66 14.54 14.17
CA ARG A 182 -29.23 14.78 13.87
C ARG A 182 -28.37 13.69 14.46
N PHE A 183 -27.25 13.41 13.81
CA PHE A 183 -26.26 12.51 14.37
C PHE A 183 -24.84 13.04 14.17
N GLN A 184 -23.95 12.55 15.03
CA GLN A 184 -22.51 12.68 14.91
C GLN A 184 -21.87 11.29 14.98
N ALA A 185 -21.02 10.97 14.02
CA ALA A 185 -20.34 9.69 13.91
C ALA A 185 -18.82 9.89 13.89
N ARG A 186 -18.07 9.01 14.55
CA ARG A 186 -16.60 8.95 14.43
C ARG A 186 -16.20 7.66 13.73
N LEU A 187 -15.55 7.76 12.58
CA LEU A 187 -15.08 6.65 11.78
C LEU A 187 -13.58 6.46 11.96
N ALA A 188 -13.16 5.26 12.35
CA ALA A 188 -11.79 4.82 12.25
C ALA A 188 -11.56 4.25 10.85
N VAL A 189 -10.81 4.97 10.02
CA VAL A 189 -10.44 4.55 8.67
C VAL A 189 -9.02 3.98 8.71
N PRO A 190 -8.81 2.70 8.35
CA PRO A 190 -7.49 2.08 8.38
C PRO A 190 -6.55 2.76 7.37
N ASP A 191 -5.28 2.94 7.78
CA ASP A 191 -4.23 3.48 6.89
C ASP A 191 -3.46 2.41 6.12
N GLY A 192 -3.74 1.14 6.41
CA GLY A 192 -3.11 -0.05 5.82
C GLY A 192 -1.91 -0.59 6.61
N PHE A 193 -1.51 0.04 7.73
CA PHE A 193 -0.29 -0.32 8.47
C PHE A 193 -0.55 -0.51 9.97
N GLY A 194 -1.71 -1.04 10.32
CA GLY A 194 -2.15 -1.21 11.71
C GLY A 194 -2.58 0.09 12.40
N GLY A 195 -2.48 1.25 11.72
CA GLY A 195 -2.98 2.53 12.19
C GLY A 195 -4.41 2.80 11.72
N SER A 196 -5.00 3.86 12.25
CA SER A 196 -6.30 4.35 11.80
C SER A 196 -6.38 5.86 11.93
N ARG A 197 -7.01 6.51 10.94
CA ARG A 197 -7.32 7.93 10.96
C ARG A 197 -8.76 8.11 11.44
N MET A 198 -8.95 9.01 12.41
CA MET A 198 -10.27 9.27 12.96
C MET A 198 -10.97 10.39 12.20
N TRP A 199 -12.14 10.10 11.65
CA TRP A 199 -12.91 11.03 10.83
C TRP A 199 -14.24 11.31 11.51
N THR A 200 -14.56 12.59 11.72
CA THR A 200 -15.85 13.00 12.26
C THR A 200 -16.81 13.28 11.11
N LEU A 201 -17.95 12.59 11.12
CA LEU A 201 -19.06 12.83 10.21
C LEU A 201 -20.24 13.36 11.01
N THR A 202 -21.01 14.23 10.38
CA THR A 202 -22.26 14.74 10.94
C THR A 202 -23.35 14.55 9.91
N GLY A 203 -24.61 14.61 10.31
CA GLY A 203 -25.70 14.54 9.36
C GLY A 203 -27.07 14.60 9.99
N ARG A 204 -28.06 14.35 9.16
CA ARG A 204 -29.47 14.18 9.54
C ARG A 204 -29.94 12.80 9.14
N TYR A 205 -30.95 12.28 9.80
CA TYR A 205 -31.49 10.96 9.56
C TYR A 205 -33.02 10.96 9.65
#